data_AF-A0A9E3MM46-F1
#
_entry.id   AF-A0A9E3MM46-F1
#
_cell.length_a   1.000
_cell.length_b   1.000
_cell.length_c   1.000
_cell.angle_alpha   90.00
_cell.angle_beta   90.00
_cell.angle_gamma   90.00
#
_symmetry.space_group_name_H-M   'P 1'
#
loop_
_entity.id
_entity.type
_entity.pdbx_description
1 polymer ?
#
loop_
_entity_poly.entity_id
_entity_poly.type
_entity_poly.pdbx_seq_one_letter_code
_entity_poly.pdbx_strand_id
1 'polypeptide(L)'
;MPRPILSAVGVLSLALLAAPAHAAAADPAAASKDLQCALVLAVMGAQATTPEMKQGAIGGVSYYLGRLKGREPDIDLPARVTAEAKAMQPADIQAAGTRCGAELKAFGAESQTVGAALKALGPKPPK
;
A
#
# COMPACT_ATOMS: atom_id res chain seq x y z
N MET A 1 61.71 5.13 -35.44
CA MET A 1 60.32 5.49 -35.80
C MET A 1 59.40 4.31 -35.47
N PRO A 2 58.16 4.57 -35.00
CA PRO A 2 57.52 3.83 -33.90
C PRO A 2 56.64 2.65 -34.36
N ARG A 3 56.47 1.66 -33.48
CA ARG A 3 55.45 0.60 -33.56
C ARG A 3 54.29 0.95 -32.61
N PRO A 4 53.03 0.83 -33.05
CA PRO A 4 51.94 0.41 -32.15
C PRO A 4 51.15 -0.73 -32.81
N ILE A 5 51.21 -1.97 -32.30
CA ILE A 5 50.57 -2.55 -31.10
C ILE A 5 49.08 -2.81 -31.31
N LEU A 6 48.82 -4.08 -31.63
CA LEU A 6 47.70 -4.97 -31.30
C LEU A 6 46.32 -4.35 -31.00
N SER A 7 45.38 -4.69 -31.89
CA SER A 7 43.94 -4.71 -31.64
C SER A 7 43.60 -5.56 -30.41
N ALA A 8 42.92 -4.97 -29.43
CA ALA A 8 42.21 -5.68 -28.39
C ALA A 8 40.72 -5.31 -28.50
N VAL A 9 39.97 -6.16 -29.19
CA VAL A 9 38.51 -6.16 -29.16
C VAL A 9 38.11 -6.65 -27.77
N GLY A 10 37.86 -5.71 -26.85
CA GLY A 10 37.37 -6.01 -25.51
C GLY A 10 35.90 -6.43 -25.57
N VAL A 11 35.65 -7.73 -25.39
CA VAL A 11 34.30 -8.27 -25.16
C VAL A 11 33.86 -7.79 -23.77
N LEU A 12 33.04 -6.74 -23.76
CA LEU A 12 32.40 -6.25 -22.54
C LEU A 12 31.24 -7.19 -22.19
N SER A 13 31.55 -8.28 -21.49
CA SER A 13 30.56 -9.19 -20.92
C SER A 13 29.72 -8.45 -19.87
N LEU A 14 28.51 -8.05 -20.26
CA LEU A 14 27.46 -7.61 -19.33
C LEU A 14 27.06 -8.80 -18.43
N ALA A 15 27.73 -8.93 -17.28
CA ALA A 15 27.21 -9.72 -16.18
C ALA A 15 26.06 -8.94 -15.53
N LEU A 16 24.86 -9.02 -16.12
CA LEU A 16 23.62 -8.76 -15.39
C LEU A 16 23.54 -9.84 -14.30
N LEU A 17 24.08 -9.52 -13.13
CA LEU A 17 23.76 -10.22 -11.89
C LEU A 17 22.25 -10.14 -11.73
N ALA A 18 21.57 -11.24 -12.07
CA ALA A 18 20.19 -11.47 -11.70
C ALA A 18 20.13 -11.49 -10.17
N ALA A 19 19.92 -10.32 -9.57
CA ALA A 19 19.56 -10.23 -8.17
C ALA A 19 18.31 -11.11 -7.99
N PRO A 20 18.28 -12.00 -6.99
CA PRO A 20 17.09 -12.79 -6.74
C PRO A 20 16.01 -11.78 -6.35
N ALA A 21 15.01 -11.60 -7.22
CA ALA A 21 13.76 -10.99 -6.81
C ALA A 21 13.20 -11.90 -5.72
N HIS A 22 13.42 -11.53 -4.45
CA HIS A 22 12.71 -12.12 -3.33
C HIS A 22 11.22 -11.75 -3.53
N ALA A 23 10.49 -12.62 -4.23
CA ALA A 23 9.05 -12.62 -4.18
C ALA A 23 8.69 -12.98 -2.73
N ALA A 24 8.44 -11.95 -1.92
CA ALA A 24 7.87 -12.15 -0.60
C ALA A 24 6.56 -12.93 -0.80
N ALA A 25 6.50 -14.15 -0.29
CA ALA A 25 5.28 -14.95 -0.34
C ALA A 25 4.13 -14.11 0.23
N ALA A 26 3.01 -14.05 -0.49
CA ALA A 26 1.83 -13.34 -0.01
C ALA A 26 1.46 -13.90 1.37
N ASP A 27 1.42 -13.05 2.39
CA ASP A 27 0.90 -13.41 3.71
C ASP A 27 -0.63 -13.36 3.65
N PRO A 28 -1.32 -14.52 3.60
CA PRO A 28 -2.78 -14.55 3.50
C PRO A 28 -3.44 -13.92 4.74
N ALA A 29 -2.80 -13.97 5.90
CA ALA A 29 -3.34 -13.35 7.11
C ALA A 29 -3.27 -11.82 7.02
N ALA A 30 -2.23 -11.26 6.42
CA ALA A 30 -2.15 -9.81 6.16
C ALA A 30 -3.22 -9.37 5.15
N ALA A 31 -3.45 -10.15 4.10
CA ALA A 31 -4.49 -9.84 3.11
C ALA A 31 -5.90 -9.87 3.72
N SER A 32 -6.23 -10.88 4.54
CA SER A 32 -7.52 -10.92 5.26
C SER A 32 -7.66 -9.75 6.24
N LYS A 33 -6.59 -9.35 6.95
CA LYS A 33 -6.64 -8.17 7.83
C LYS A 33 -6.92 -6.87 7.06
N ASP A 34 -6.30 -6.69 5.89
CA ASP A 34 -6.55 -5.53 5.03
C ASP A 34 -8.03 -5.52 4.56
N LEU A 35 -8.55 -6.68 4.17
CA LEU A 35 -9.94 -6.82 3.74
C LEU A 35 -10.94 -6.53 4.87
N GLN A 36 -10.71 -7.05 6.07
CA GLN A 36 -11.52 -6.73 7.26
C GLN A 36 -11.56 -5.23 7.54
N CYS A 37 -10.41 -4.54 7.41
CA CYS A 37 -10.36 -3.10 7.60
C CYS A 37 -11.20 -2.36 6.56
N ALA A 38 -11.11 -2.75 5.29
CA ALA A 38 -11.94 -2.17 4.23
C ALA A 38 -13.43 -2.37 4.51
N LEU A 39 -13.84 -3.55 4.99
CA LEU A 39 -15.24 -3.83 5.33
C LEU A 39 -15.75 -2.99 6.49
N VAL A 40 -15.00 -2.90 7.59
CA VAL A 40 -15.39 -2.07 8.75
C VAL A 40 -15.54 -0.61 8.34
N LEU A 41 -14.60 -0.08 7.56
CA LEU A 41 -14.64 1.31 7.10
C LEU A 41 -15.78 1.55 6.10
N ALA A 42 -16.11 0.58 5.25
CA ALA A 42 -17.27 0.66 4.37
C ALA A 42 -18.58 0.73 5.17
N VAL A 43 -18.72 -0.07 6.23
CA VAL A 43 -19.87 -0.05 7.14
C VAL A 43 -19.96 1.27 7.91
N MET A 44 -18.82 1.82 8.36
CA MET A 44 -18.79 3.16 8.98
C MET A 44 -19.19 4.25 7.99
N GLY A 45 -18.69 4.18 6.74
CA GLY A 45 -19.03 5.12 5.67
C GLY A 45 -20.50 5.10 5.28
N ALA A 46 -21.14 3.92 5.33
CA ALA A 46 -22.57 3.77 5.08
C ALA A 46 -23.44 4.41 6.18
N GLN A 47 -22.91 4.51 7.41
CA GLN A 47 -23.59 5.12 8.57
C GLN A 47 -23.15 6.58 8.82
N ALA A 48 -22.25 7.12 7.99
CA ALA A 48 -21.72 8.45 8.17
C ALA A 48 -22.81 9.52 8.01
N THR A 49 -22.95 10.40 9.01
CA THR A 49 -23.92 11.49 9.02
C THR A 49 -23.36 12.83 8.52
N THR A 50 -22.05 12.93 8.31
CA THR A 50 -21.40 14.12 7.78
C THR A 50 -20.56 13.81 6.54
N PRO A 51 -20.37 14.79 5.63
CA PRO A 51 -19.50 14.63 4.48
C PRO A 51 -18.07 14.25 4.86
N GLU A 52 -17.52 14.83 5.92
CA GLU A 52 -16.14 14.60 6.37
C GLU A 52 -15.95 13.14 6.80
N MET A 53 -16.91 12.59 7.55
CA MET A 53 -16.88 11.19 7.94
C MET A 53 -16.97 10.26 6.74
N LYS A 54 -17.84 10.60 5.76
CA LYS A 54 -17.96 9.83 4.52
C LYS A 54 -16.66 9.84 3.72
N GLN A 55 -16.01 10.99 3.59
CA GLN A 55 -14.72 11.11 2.89
C GLN A 55 -13.62 10.35 3.62
N GLY A 56 -13.56 10.44 4.96
CA GLY A 56 -12.63 9.66 5.77
C GLY A 56 -12.79 8.16 5.58
N ALA A 57 -14.04 7.67 5.56
CA ALA A 57 -14.34 6.27 5.30
C ALA A 57 -13.91 5.84 3.88
N ILE A 58 -14.21 6.63 2.85
CA ILE A 58 -13.79 6.36 1.46
C ILE A 58 -12.26 6.29 1.35
N GLY A 59 -11.56 7.24 1.97
CA GLY A 59 -10.09 7.25 2.01
C GLY A 59 -9.53 6.01 2.70
N GLY A 60 -10.11 5.64 3.85
CA GLY A 60 -9.72 4.44 4.58
C GLY A 60 -9.96 3.14 3.79
N VAL A 61 -11.12 2.98 3.17
CA VAL A 61 -11.43 1.84 2.28
C VAL A 61 -10.41 1.77 1.15
N SER A 62 -10.13 2.91 0.51
CA SER A 62 -9.19 2.99 -0.62
C SER A 62 -7.77 2.60 -0.21
N TYR A 63 -7.31 3.03 0.97
CA TYR A 63 -6.01 2.67 1.52
C TYR A 63 -5.86 1.15 1.69
N TYR A 64 -6.81 0.49 2.34
CA TYR A 64 -6.72 -0.96 2.58
C TYR A 64 -6.94 -1.80 1.32
N LEU A 65 -7.83 -1.37 0.42
CA LEU A 65 -7.97 -2.04 -0.88
C LEU A 65 -6.72 -1.87 -1.74
N GLY A 66 -6.06 -0.72 -1.68
CA GLY A 66 -4.77 -0.49 -2.34
C GLY A 66 -3.68 -1.44 -1.82
N ARG A 67 -3.55 -1.56 -0.50
CA ARG A 67 -2.65 -2.53 0.14
C ARG A 67 -2.95 -3.96 -0.27
N LEU A 68 -4.23 -4.35 -0.25
CA LEU A 68 -4.68 -5.68 -0.64
C LEU A 68 -4.31 -6.00 -2.10
N LYS A 69 -4.61 -5.10 -3.04
CA LYS A 69 -4.23 -5.27 -4.46
C LYS A 69 -2.71 -5.29 -4.68
N GLY A 70 -1.96 -4.55 -3.85
CA GLY A 70 -0.50 -4.62 -3.87
C GLY A 70 0.05 -5.99 -3.47
N ARG A 71 -0.67 -6.74 -2.63
CA ARG A 71 -0.30 -8.10 -2.19
C ARG A 71 -0.88 -9.18 -3.11
N GLU A 72 -2.11 -8.99 -3.57
CA GLU A 72 -2.87 -9.93 -4.41
C GLU A 72 -3.38 -9.20 -5.67
N PRO A 73 -2.55 -9.06 -6.72
CA PRO A 73 -2.91 -8.30 -7.91
C PRO A 73 -4.11 -8.88 -8.68
N ASP A 74 -4.21 -10.21 -8.72
CA ASP A 74 -5.23 -10.95 -9.47
C ASP A 74 -6.45 -11.33 -8.62
N ILE A 75 -6.65 -10.64 -7.48
CA ILE A 75 -7.74 -10.94 -6.54
C ILE A 75 -9.13 -10.77 -7.20
N ASP A 76 -9.98 -11.80 -7.10
CA ASP A 76 -11.42 -11.66 -7.30
C ASP A 76 -12.02 -10.93 -6.09
N LEU A 77 -11.95 -9.60 -6.12
CA LEU A 77 -12.35 -8.76 -5.00
C LEU A 77 -13.83 -8.97 -4.59
N PRO A 78 -14.82 -9.01 -5.50
CA PRO A 78 -16.21 -9.30 -5.13
C PRO A 78 -16.39 -10.64 -4.40
N ALA A 79 -15.78 -11.71 -4.91
CA ALA A 79 -15.86 -13.03 -4.26
C ALA A 79 -15.20 -13.02 -2.88
N ARG A 80 -14.03 -12.38 -2.75
CA ARG A 80 -13.29 -12.30 -1.48
C ARG A 80 -14.00 -11.45 -0.44
N VAL A 81 -14.53 -10.29 -0.83
CA VAL A 81 -15.38 -9.44 0.03
C VAL A 81 -16.57 -10.25 0.56
N THR A 82 -17.25 -10.99 -0.30
CA THR A 82 -18.42 -11.79 0.07
C THR A 82 -18.05 -12.91 1.05
N ALA A 83 -16.94 -13.61 0.81
CA ALA A 83 -16.46 -14.67 1.69
C ALA A 83 -16.06 -14.13 3.07
N GLU A 84 -15.27 -13.06 3.12
CA GLU A 84 -14.81 -12.45 4.38
C GLU A 84 -15.99 -11.88 5.18
N ALA A 85 -16.90 -11.14 4.54
CA ALA A 85 -18.07 -10.57 5.22
C ALA A 85 -18.99 -11.64 5.83
N LYS A 86 -19.09 -12.82 5.22
CA LYS A 86 -19.83 -13.97 5.77
C LYS A 86 -19.11 -14.64 6.94
N ALA A 87 -17.79 -14.59 6.97
CA ALA A 87 -16.98 -15.21 8.02
C ALA A 87 -16.88 -14.34 9.27
N MET A 88 -16.85 -13.01 9.12
CA MET A 88 -16.69 -12.06 10.22
C MET A 88 -17.83 -12.15 11.24
N GLN A 89 -17.45 -12.25 12.51
CA GLN A 89 -18.35 -12.14 13.65
C GLN A 89 -18.36 -10.72 14.21
N PRO A 90 -19.36 -10.35 15.04
CA PRO A 90 -19.39 -9.03 15.69
C PRO A 90 -18.11 -8.69 16.47
N ALA A 91 -17.49 -9.68 17.12
CA ALA A 91 -16.22 -9.50 17.82
C ALA A 91 -15.07 -9.14 16.86
N ASP A 92 -15.06 -9.72 15.65
CA ASP A 92 -14.04 -9.43 14.63
C ASP A 92 -14.19 -8.00 14.09
N ILE A 93 -15.43 -7.52 13.94
CA ILE A 93 -15.71 -6.14 13.51
C ILE A 93 -15.14 -5.15 14.53
N GLN A 94 -15.37 -5.37 15.82
CA GLN A 94 -14.85 -4.50 16.86
C GLN A 94 -13.32 -4.54 16.91
N ALA A 95 -12.73 -5.74 16.92
CA ALA A 95 -11.28 -5.92 16.94
C ALA A 95 -10.60 -5.30 15.71
N ALA A 96 -11.17 -5.50 14.53
CA ALA A 96 -10.73 -4.86 13.30
C ALA A 96 -10.87 -3.34 13.42
N GLY A 97 -12.01 -2.80 13.84
CA GLY A 97 -12.20 -1.36 14.01
C GLY A 97 -11.11 -0.70 14.87
N THR A 98 -10.77 -1.28 16.02
CA THR A 98 -9.69 -0.78 16.89
C THR A 98 -8.33 -0.82 16.19
N ARG A 99 -7.96 -1.97 15.60
CA ARG A 99 -6.68 -2.14 14.89
C ARG A 99 -6.56 -1.18 13.71
N CYS A 100 -7.56 -1.19 12.84
CA CYS A 100 -7.56 -0.44 11.59
C CYS A 100 -7.55 1.08 11.84
N GLY A 101 -8.24 1.54 12.91
CA GLY A 101 -8.20 2.93 13.33
C GLY A 101 -6.83 3.36 13.86
N ALA A 102 -6.15 2.50 14.62
CA ALA A 102 -4.79 2.76 15.08
C ALA A 102 -3.79 2.82 13.92
N GLU A 103 -3.89 1.89 12.96
CA GLU A 103 -3.07 1.88 11.74
C GLU A 103 -3.30 3.14 10.89
N LEU A 104 -4.55 3.55 10.67
CA LEU A 104 -4.84 4.77 9.90
C LEU A 104 -4.36 6.04 10.62
N LYS A 105 -4.43 6.08 11.95
CA LYS A 105 -3.87 7.20 12.73
C LYS A 105 -2.35 7.28 12.57
N ALA A 106 -1.66 6.15 12.62
CA ALA A 106 -0.22 6.09 12.40
C ALA A 106 0.14 6.54 10.98
N PHE A 107 -0.54 6.00 9.97
CA PHE A 107 -0.36 6.38 8.57
C PHE A 107 -0.66 7.88 8.33
N GLY A 108 -1.69 8.42 8.98
CA GLY A 108 -2.01 9.84 8.91
C GLY A 108 -0.91 10.73 9.50
N ALA A 109 -0.34 10.35 10.64
CA ALA A 109 0.79 11.06 11.24
C ALA A 109 2.04 11.02 10.34
N GLU A 110 2.36 9.86 9.78
CA GLU A 110 3.46 9.69 8.81
C GLU A 110 3.25 10.57 7.56
N SER A 111 2.03 10.56 7.01
CA SER A 111 1.67 11.36 5.83
C SER A 111 1.83 12.86 6.08
N GLN A 112 1.51 13.34 7.30
CA GLN A 112 1.73 14.73 7.69
C GLN A 112 3.22 15.07 7.77
N THR A 113 4.04 14.19 8.33
CA THR A 113 5.50 14.35 8.36
C THR A 113 6.09 14.44 6.96
N VAL A 114 5.68 13.54 6.06
CA VAL A 114 6.11 13.56 4.64
C VAL A 114 5.67 14.85 3.97
N GLY A 115 4.42 15.28 4.16
CA GLY A 115 3.91 16.53 3.59
C GLY A 115 4.68 17.76 4.06
N ALA A 116 5.04 17.82 5.34
CA ALA A 116 5.86 18.90 5.89
C ALA A 116 7.26 18.93 5.27
N ALA A 117 7.90 17.77 5.10
CA ALA A 117 9.21 17.66 4.46
C ALA A 117 9.16 18.12 3.00
N LEU A 118 8.15 17.67 2.23
CA LEU A 118 7.95 18.10 0.84
C LEU A 118 7.73 19.61 0.72
N LYS A 119 6.95 20.21 1.62
CA LYS A 119 6.74 21.67 1.66
C LYS A 119 8.04 22.44 1.90
N ALA A 120 8.95 21.91 2.71
CA ALA A 120 10.26 22.52 2.94
C ALA A 120 11.19 22.42 1.72
N LEU A 121 11.04 21.37 0.90
CA LEU A 121 11.79 21.17 -0.34
C LEU A 121 11.20 21.94 -1.54
N GLY A 122 9.93 22.34 -1.46
CA GLY A 122 9.25 23.06 -2.53
C GLY A 122 9.92 24.41 -2.85
N PRO A 123 9.82 24.88 -4.11
CA PRO A 123 10.37 26.18 -4.50
C PRO A 123 9.76 27.29 -3.64
N LYS A 124 10.60 28.20 -3.11
CA LYS A 124 10.10 29.42 -2.47
C LYS A 124 9.32 30.24 -3.51
N PRO A 125 8.14 30.78 -3.17
CA PRO A 125 7.44 31.68 -4.08
C PRO A 125 8.34 32.90 -4.39
N PRO A 126 8.32 33.42 -5.63
CA PRO A 126 9.05 34.63 -5.97
C PRO A 126 8.56 35.80 -5.10
N LYS A 127 9.49 36.67 -4.70
CA LYS A 127 9.21 37.91 -3.96
C LYS A 127 8.53 38.93 -4.86
#